data_AF-A0A158KQV5-F1
#
_entry.id   AF-A0A158KQV5-F1
#
_cell.length_a   1.000
_cell.length_b   1.000
_cell.length_c   1.000
_cell.angle_alpha   90.00
_cell.angle_beta   90.00
_cell.angle_gamma   90.00
#
_symmetry.space_group_name_H-M   'P 1'
#
loop_
_entity.id
_entity.type
_entity.pdbx_description
1 polymer ?
#
loop_
_entity_poly.entity_id
_entity_poly.type
_entity_poly.pdbx_seq_one_letter_code
_entity_poly.pdbx_strand_id
1 'polypeptide(L)'
;MKAPQRPVHIDLMAPVSGVMVPLETVPDPVFAQRMVGDGVSIDPISNELLSPLAGKVTQLHSAGHAVTITDDNGLEVLRPPLTCASNTLT
;
A
#
# COMPACT_ATOMS: atom_id res chain seq x y z
N MET A 1 16.24 -27.14 -9.23
CA MET A 1 15.45 -26.87 -10.45
C MET A 1 14.09 -26.34 -10.01
N LYS A 2 13.82 -25.03 -10.17
CA LYS A 2 12.54 -24.41 -9.76
C LYS A 2 11.55 -24.60 -10.92
N ALA A 3 10.39 -25.22 -10.67
CA ALA A 3 9.37 -25.48 -11.69
C ALA A 3 8.94 -24.18 -12.38
N PRO A 4 8.57 -24.21 -13.68
CA PRO A 4 8.11 -23.01 -14.39
C PRO A 4 6.82 -22.53 -13.71
N GLN A 5 6.90 -21.39 -13.02
CA GLN A 5 5.73 -20.79 -12.42
C GLN A 5 4.89 -20.17 -13.53
N ARG A 6 3.68 -20.68 -13.72
CA ARG A 6 2.68 -20.03 -14.60
C ARG A 6 2.46 -18.61 -14.06
N PRO A 7 2.39 -17.59 -14.94
CA PRO A 7 2.02 -16.26 -14.49
C PRO A 7 0.62 -16.34 -13.87
N VAL A 8 0.54 -16.11 -12.56
CA VAL A 8 -0.72 -16.00 -11.83
C VAL A 8 -1.19 -14.57 -12.01
N HIS A 9 -2.33 -14.41 -12.67
CA HIS A 9 -2.98 -13.10 -12.78
C HIS A 9 -3.78 -12.86 -11.52
N ILE A 10 -3.47 -11.77 -10.81
CA ILE A 10 -4.18 -11.39 -9.59
C ILE A 10 -4.80 -10.03 -9.88
N ASP A 11 -6.13 -9.98 -9.82
CA ASP A 11 -6.88 -8.74 -9.98
C ASP A 11 -6.95 -8.03 -8.63
N LEU A 12 -6.27 -6.90 -8.52
CA LEU A 12 -6.39 -6.00 -7.37
C LEU A 12 -7.43 -4.93 -7.65
N MET A 13 -8.35 -4.76 -6.71
CA MET A 13 -9.21 -3.58 -6.65
C MET A 13 -8.49 -2.43 -5.95
N ALA A 14 -8.86 -1.19 -6.28
CA ALA A 14 -8.31 -0.03 -5.57
C ALA A 14 -8.79 -0.05 -4.11
N PRO A 15 -7.88 -0.05 -3.11
CA PRO A 15 -8.26 -0.08 -1.71
C PRO A 15 -8.83 1.26 -1.22
N VAL A 16 -8.56 2.34 -1.94
CA VAL A 16 -9.04 3.69 -1.63
C VAL A 16 -9.38 4.41 -2.94
N SER A 17 -10.37 5.28 -2.90
CA SER A 17 -10.65 6.16 -4.05
C SER A 17 -9.60 7.26 -4.06
N GLY A 18 -8.98 7.52 -5.20
CA GLY A 18 -7.87 8.48 -5.28
C GLY A 18 -7.23 8.58 -6.66
N VAL A 19 -6.18 9.39 -6.72
CA VAL A 19 -5.35 9.55 -7.92
C VAL A 19 -4.12 8.66 -7.78
N MET A 20 -3.87 7.78 -8.75
CA MET A 20 -2.65 6.99 -8.76
C MET A 20 -1.46 7.89 -9.11
N VAL A 21 -0.44 7.90 -8.25
CA VAL A 21 0.77 8.71 -8.40
C VAL A 21 2.01 7.81 -8.40
N PRO A 22 3.11 8.23 -9.06
CA PRO A 22 4.35 7.47 -9.05
C PRO A 22 4.91 7.35 -7.63
N LEU A 23 5.44 6.19 -7.26
CA LEU A 23 5.96 5.95 -5.91
C LEU A 23 7.12 6.91 -5.55
N GLU A 24 7.86 7.38 -6.56
CA GLU A 24 8.96 8.33 -6.42
C GLU A 24 8.49 9.72 -5.94
N THR A 25 7.20 10.02 -6.09
CA THR A 25 6.60 11.30 -5.66
C THR A 25 6.16 11.29 -4.20
N VAL A 26 6.20 10.12 -3.55
CA VAL A 26 5.85 9.97 -2.13
C VAL A 26 6.93 10.65 -1.28
N PRO A 27 6.57 11.50 -0.29
CA PRO A 27 7.54 12.25 0.51
C PRO A 27 8.38 11.38 1.47
N ASP A 28 8.08 10.10 1.58
CA ASP A 28 8.80 9.15 2.42
C ASP A 28 9.88 8.41 1.62
N PRO A 29 11.17 8.55 1.96
CA PRO A 29 12.26 7.92 1.23
C PRO A 29 12.20 6.38 1.25
N VAL A 30 11.59 5.77 2.27
CA VAL A 30 11.45 4.31 2.36
C VAL A 30 10.58 3.78 1.21
N PHE A 31 9.54 4.54 0.83
CA PHE A 31 8.69 4.22 -0.32
C PHE A 31 9.27 4.73 -1.63
N ALA A 32 9.74 5.99 -1.68
CA ALA A 32 10.28 6.59 -2.91
C ALA A 32 11.49 5.83 -3.46
N GLN A 33 12.30 5.22 -2.58
CA GLN A 33 13.45 4.39 -2.97
C GLN A 33 13.09 2.90 -3.14
N ARG A 34 11.81 2.53 -3.08
CA ARG A 34 11.32 1.13 -3.23
C ARG A 34 11.99 0.16 -2.27
N MET A 35 12.36 0.61 -1.06
CA MET A 35 13.08 -0.23 -0.10
C MET A 35 12.21 -1.37 0.45
N VAL A 36 10.89 -1.16 0.52
CA VAL A 36 9.90 -2.15 0.95
C VAL A 36 9.51 -3.08 -0.21
N GLY A 37 9.69 -2.63 -1.45
CA GLY A 37 9.33 -3.36 -2.66
C GLY A 37 8.80 -2.43 -3.75
N ASP A 38 8.55 -3.01 -4.91
CA ASP A 38 7.79 -2.34 -5.96
C ASP A 38 6.31 -2.26 -5.57
N GLY A 39 5.67 -1.15 -5.91
CA GLY A 39 4.27 -0.91 -5.60
C GLY A 39 3.73 0.31 -6.32
N VAL A 40 2.51 0.69 -5.95
CA VAL A 40 1.83 1.87 -6.48
C VAL A 40 1.45 2.79 -5.33
N SER A 41 1.47 4.09 -5.57
CA SER A 41 0.96 5.08 -4.64
C SER A 41 -0.37 5.62 -5.13
N ILE A 42 -1.29 5.89 -4.20
CA ILE A 42 -2.59 6.49 -4.48
C ILE A 42 -2.77 7.65 -3.51
N ASP A 43 -3.00 8.85 -4.04
CA ASP A 43 -3.40 10.02 -3.26
C ASP A 43 -4.91 9.96 -3.00
N PRO A 44 -5.35 9.65 -1.76
CA PRO A 44 -6.73 9.33 -1.47
C PRO A 44 -7.62 10.58 -1.46
N ILE A 45 -8.80 10.46 -2.07
CA ILE A 45 -9.87 11.46 -2.01
C ILE A 45 -11.01 11.06 -1.07
N SER A 46 -11.01 9.80 -0.60
CA SER A 46 -11.98 9.26 0.35
C SER A 46 -11.31 8.88 1.67
N ASN A 47 -12.09 8.96 2.75
CA ASN A 47 -11.63 8.55 4.10
C ASN A 47 -11.91 7.07 4.40
N GLU A 48 -12.46 6.35 3.43
CA GLU A 48 -12.80 4.93 3.55
C GLU A 48 -11.71 4.08 2.90
N LEU A 49 -11.20 3.10 3.66
CA LEU A 49 -10.27 2.08 3.17
C LEU A 49 -11.03 0.76 3.05
N LEU A 50 -11.07 0.22 1.84
CA LEU A 50 -11.69 -1.06 1.52
C LEU A 50 -10.61 -2.10 1.25
N SER A 51 -10.98 -3.38 1.39
CA SER A 51 -10.08 -4.47 1.07
C SER A 51 -9.89 -4.54 -0.45
N PRO A 52 -8.64 -4.50 -0.97
CA PRO A 52 -8.39 -4.58 -2.41
C PRO A 52 -8.59 -6.00 -2.97
N LEU A 53 -8.66 -7.01 -2.09
CA LEU A 53 -8.82 -8.41 -2.41
C LEU A 53 -9.44 -9.19 -1.25
N ALA A 54 -9.85 -10.43 -1.50
CA ALA A 54 -10.25 -11.36 -0.45
C ALA A 54 -8.99 -11.91 0.24
N GLY A 55 -8.86 -11.70 1.55
CA GLY A 55 -7.68 -12.13 2.30
C GLY A 55 -7.87 -11.95 3.79
N LYS A 56 -6.83 -12.23 4.57
CA LYS A 56 -6.84 -12.06 6.02
C LYS A 56 -5.96 -10.89 6.44
N VAL A 57 -6.49 -10.02 7.29
CA VAL A 57 -5.68 -9.00 7.97
C VAL A 57 -4.73 -9.71 8.94
N THR A 58 -3.44 -9.68 8.65
CA THR A 58 -2.40 -10.37 9.44
C THR A 58 -1.70 -9.42 10.39
N GLN A 59 -1.56 -8.15 10.01
CA GLN A 59 -0.90 -7.15 10.82
C GLN A 59 -1.65 -5.82 10.74
N LEU A 60 -1.92 -5.23 11.90
CA LEU A 60 -2.38 -3.86 12.02
C LEU A 60 -1.34 -3.11 12.84
N HIS A 61 -0.76 -2.07 12.27
CA HIS A 61 0.21 -1.26 12.98
C HIS A 61 -0.49 -0.50 14.11
N SER A 62 0.16 -0.39 15.28
CA SER A 62 -0.43 0.20 16.50
C SER A 62 -0.90 1.64 16.30
N ALA A 63 -0.22 2.40 15.44
CA ALA A 63 -0.60 3.76 15.07
C ALA A 63 -1.78 3.84 14.06
N GLY A 64 -2.30 2.71 13.57
CA GLY A 64 -3.40 2.67 12.61
C GLY A 64 -3.05 3.15 11.19
N HIS A 65 -1.76 3.38 10.91
CA HIS A 65 -1.30 3.88 9.61
C HIS A 65 -1.01 2.77 8.60
N ALA A 66 -0.85 1.51 9.02
CA ALA A 66 -0.51 0.40 8.13
C ALA A 66 -1.34 -0.83 8.46
N VAL A 67 -1.81 -1.53 7.42
CA VAL A 67 -2.60 -2.75 7.54
C VAL A 67 -2.17 -3.77 6.50
N THR A 68 -1.57 -4.86 6.93
CA THR A 68 -1.15 -5.93 6.03
C THR A 68 -2.28 -6.92 5.86
N ILE A 69 -2.69 -7.14 4.61
CA ILE A 69 -3.70 -8.12 4.22
C ILE A 69 -2.99 -9.19 3.42
N THR A 70 -2.91 -10.40 3.97
CA THR A 70 -2.30 -11.54 3.30
C THR A 70 -3.38 -12.39 2.65
N ASP A 71 -3.26 -12.57 1.34
CA ASP A 71 -3.97 -13.60 0.57
C ASP A 71 -3.14 -14.89 0.52
N ASP A 72 -3.73 -16.00 0.07
CA ASP A 72 -3.02 -17.26 -0.20
C ASP A 72 -1.86 -17.08 -1.21
N ASN A 73 -1.85 -15.96 -1.95
CA ASN A 73 -0.80 -15.57 -2.89
C ASN A 73 0.25 -14.58 -2.32
N GLY A 74 0.16 -14.19 -1.04
CA GLY A 74 1.22 -13.45 -0.34
C GLY A 74 1.30 -11.94 -0.63
N LEU A 75 0.21 -11.31 -1.03
CA LEU A 75 0.19 -9.86 -1.28
C LEU A 75 0.21 -9.05 0.02
N GLU A 76 0.79 -7.85 -0.01
CA GLU A 76 0.85 -6.91 1.10
C GLU A 76 0.29 -5.56 0.66
N VAL A 77 -0.49 -4.91 1.52
CA VAL A 77 -1.07 -3.58 1.26
C VAL A 77 -0.57 -2.67 2.37
N LEU A 78 -0.14 -1.47 2.03
CA LEU A 78 0.42 -0.52 3.00
C LEU A 78 -0.13 0.86 2.70
N ARG A 79 -0.69 1.50 3.72
CA ARG A 79 -1.10 2.90 3.64
C ARG A 79 0.09 3.75 4.15
N PRO A 80 0.58 4.75 3.40
CA PRO A 80 1.44 5.79 3.96
C PRO A 80 0.58 6.79 4.77
N PRO A 81 1.10 7.38 5.86
CA PRO A 81 0.33 8.31 6.67
C PRO A 81 -0.01 9.58 5.88
N LEU A 82 -1.31 9.86 5.73
CA LEU A 82 -1.80 11.23 5.61
C LEU A 82 -1.67 11.91 6.98
N THR A 83 -0.49 12.39 7.33
CA THR A 83 -0.32 13.37 8.41
C THR A 83 0.61 14.49 7.94
N CYS A 84 -0.04 15.57 7.49
CA CYS A 84 0.26 16.96 7.85
C CYS A 84 1.73 17.38 7.99
N ALA A 85 2.29 17.96 6.94
CA ALA A 85 3.22 19.08 7.07
C ALA A 85 2.42 20.40 7.12
N SER A 86 1.74 20.65 8.23
CA SER A 86 1.26 21.97 8.63
C SER A 86 1.40 22.10 10.14
N ASN A 87 2.65 22.24 10.59
CA ASN A 87 3.08 23.17 11.64
C ASN A 87 4.55 22.91 12.00
N THR A 88 5.44 23.69 11.39
CA THR A 88 6.63 24.18 12.10
C THR A 88 6.66 25.69 11.88
N LEU A 89 6.02 26.41 12.80
CA LEU A 89 6.46 27.75 13.18
C LEU A 89 7.66 27.55 14.11
N THR A 90 8.86 27.66 13.56
CA THR A 90 10.03 28.35 14.11
C THR A 90 11.03 28.46 12.97
#